data_AF-A0A731PN73-F1
#
_entry.id   AF-A0A731PN73-F1
#
_cell.length_a   1.000
_cell.length_b   1.000
_cell.length_c   1.000
_cell.angle_alpha   90.00
_cell.angle_beta   90.00
_cell.angle_gamma   90.00
#
_symmetry.space_group_name_H-M   'P 1'
#
loop_
_entity.id
_entity.type
_entity.pdbx_description
1 polymer ?
#
loop_
_entity_poly.entity_id
_entity_poly.type
_entity_poly.pdbx_seq_one_letter_code
_entity_poly.pdbx_strand_id
1 'polypeptide(L)'
;MSNYCFYSQDALALAQSAGVDVIINSYAEQHKKQTYILCRPLSNEDVKYDYDRAIAVFSSGIKPFFIDFGDDDDLFEEYQEDFLEDVSYL
;
A
#
# COMPACT_ATOMS: atom_id res chain seq x y z
N MET A 1 -5.09 19.83 -11.51
CA MET A 1 -5.92 19.06 -10.57
C MET A 1 -4.98 18.57 -9.49
N SER A 2 -5.25 18.85 -8.21
CA SER A 2 -4.41 18.36 -7.12
C SER A 2 -4.58 16.86 -7.05
N ASN A 3 -3.50 16.09 -7.19
CA ASN A 3 -3.56 14.65 -7.06
C ASN A 3 -3.69 14.32 -5.57
N TYR A 4 -4.75 13.60 -5.17
CA TYR A 4 -4.97 13.18 -3.79
C TYR A 4 -4.46 11.75 -3.52
N CYS A 5 -4.07 11.03 -4.57
CA CYS A 5 -3.67 9.63 -4.48
C CYS A 5 -2.26 9.42 -5.05
N PHE A 6 -1.39 8.80 -4.27
CA PHE A 6 0.03 8.60 -4.59
C PHE A 6 0.39 7.13 -4.43
N TYR A 7 1.01 6.55 -5.45
CA TYR A 7 1.39 5.14 -5.49
C TYR A 7 2.91 5.03 -5.68
N SER A 8 3.54 4.04 -5.05
CA SER A 8 4.79 3.50 -5.58
C SER A 8 4.53 2.77 -6.91
N GLN A 9 5.56 2.61 -7.74
CA GLN A 9 5.38 2.08 -9.09
C GLN A 9 4.84 0.64 -9.10
N ASP A 10 5.34 -0.20 -8.19
CA ASP A 10 4.88 -1.56 -7.96
C ASP A 10 3.44 -1.62 -7.42
N ALA A 11 3.12 -0.77 -6.43
CA ALA A 11 1.79 -0.69 -5.86
C ALA A 11 0.74 -0.28 -6.90
N LEU A 12 1.07 0.65 -7.80
CA LEU A 12 0.16 1.05 -8.88
C LEU A 12 -0.16 -0.13 -9.80
N ALA A 13 0.86 -0.89 -10.21
CA ALA A 13 0.68 -2.05 -11.08
C ALA A 13 -0.19 -3.12 -10.42
N LEU A 14 0.06 -3.40 -9.13
CA LEU A 14 -0.72 -4.37 -8.36
C LEU A 14 -2.18 -3.91 -8.19
N ALA A 15 -2.39 -2.66 -7.78
CA ALA A 15 -3.73 -2.08 -7.59
C ALA A 15 -4.55 -2.06 -8.89
N GLN A 16 -3.92 -1.75 -10.03
CA GLN A 16 -4.55 -1.79 -11.35
C GLN A 16 -4.89 -3.22 -11.79
N SER A 17 -4.01 -4.19 -11.51
CA SER A 17 -4.27 -5.60 -11.84
C SER A 17 -5.51 -6.17 -11.13
N ALA A 18 -5.78 -5.68 -9.90
CA ALA A 18 -6.95 -6.05 -9.11
C ALA A 18 -8.16 -5.11 -9.30
N GLY A 19 -7.99 -4.00 -10.04
CA GLY A 19 -9.01 -2.97 -10.26
C GLY A 19 -9.40 -2.16 -9.02
N VAL A 20 -8.62 -2.24 -7.95
CA VAL A 20 -8.90 -1.52 -6.69
C VAL A 20 -8.45 -0.06 -6.74
N ASP A 21 -7.56 0.29 -7.67
CA ASP A 21 -7.09 1.65 -7.91
C ASP A 21 -8.25 2.61 -8.18
N VAL A 22 -9.28 2.16 -8.92
CA VAL A 22 -10.48 2.95 -9.21
C VAL A 22 -11.22 3.34 -7.92
N ILE A 23 -11.32 2.40 -6.97
CA ILE A 23 -12.02 2.60 -5.70
C ILE A 23 -11.22 3.55 -4.81
N ILE A 24 -9.91 3.31 -4.68
CA ILE A 24 -9.00 4.11 -3.84
C ILE A 24 -8.93 5.55 -4.38
N ASN A 25 -8.78 5.73 -5.69
CA ASN A 25 -8.74 7.06 -6.32
C ASN A 25 -10.07 7.81 -6.12
N SER A 26 -11.20 7.12 -6.30
CA SER A 26 -12.52 7.71 -6.06
C SER A 26 -12.69 8.17 -4.61
N TYR A 27 -12.25 7.36 -3.65
CA TYR A 27 -12.26 7.71 -2.22
C TYR A 27 -11.40 8.95 -1.92
N ALA A 28 -10.13 8.95 -2.38
CA ALA A 28 -9.20 10.04 -2.15
C ALA A 28 -9.72 11.36 -2.72
N GLU A 29 -10.29 11.32 -3.94
CA GLU A 29 -10.86 12.49 -4.60
C GLU A 29 -12.14 13.00 -3.94
N GLN A 30 -13.06 12.11 -3.59
CA GLN A 30 -14.33 12.48 -2.97
C GLN A 30 -14.11 13.16 -1.61
N HIS A 31 -13.17 12.62 -0.83
CA HIS A 31 -12.91 13.11 0.52
C HIS A 31 -11.78 14.14 0.61
N LYS A 32 -11.11 14.44 -0.52
CA LYS A 32 -9.95 15.34 -0.60
C LYS A 32 -8.86 14.95 0.39
N LYS A 33 -8.66 13.64 0.55
CA LYS A 33 -7.70 13.05 1.48
C LYS A 33 -6.46 12.60 0.74
N GLN A 34 -5.30 13.12 1.17
CA GLN A 34 -4.02 12.57 0.76
C GLN A 34 -3.95 11.10 1.16
N THR A 35 -3.79 10.25 0.17
CA THR A 35 -3.78 8.80 0.28
C THR A 35 -2.53 8.27 -0.41
N TYR A 36 -1.76 7.46 0.31
CA TYR A 36 -0.50 6.86 -0.14
C TYR A 36 -0.66 5.34 -0.15
N ILE A 37 -0.16 4.71 -1.21
CA ILE A 37 -0.23 3.28 -1.44
C ILE A 37 1.15 2.78 -1.78
N LEU A 38 1.64 1.82 -1.01
CA LEU A 38 3.03 1.36 -1.05
C LEU A 38 3.08 -0.16 -0.96
N CYS A 39 3.99 -0.81 -1.70
CA CYS A 39 4.32 -2.22 -1.44
C CYS A 39 5.34 -2.36 -0.30
N ARG A 40 6.20 -1.35 -0.09
CA ARG A 40 7.20 -1.28 0.98
C ARG A 40 7.49 0.18 1.35
N PRO A 41 8.06 0.49 2.52
CA PRO A 41 8.44 1.85 2.88
C PRO A 41 9.40 2.48 1.87
N LEU A 42 9.18 3.75 1.51
CA LEU A 42 9.98 4.46 0.48
C LEU A 42 11.45 4.68 0.88
N SER A 43 11.77 4.54 2.17
CA SER A 43 13.11 4.68 2.72
C SER A 43 14.04 3.52 2.40
N ASN A 44 13.50 2.37 1.98
CA ASN A 44 14.25 1.14 1.87
C ASN A 44 13.97 0.41 0.54
N GLU A 45 14.45 0.98 -0.57
CA GLU A 45 14.25 0.40 -1.91
C GLU A 45 14.98 -0.93 -2.13
N ASP A 46 16.03 -1.20 -1.33
CA ASP A 46 16.86 -2.42 -1.42
C ASP A 46 16.25 -3.62 -0.67
N VAL A 47 15.28 -3.40 0.21
CA VAL A 47 14.59 -4.48 0.91
C VAL A 47 13.60 -5.17 -0.01
N LYS A 48 13.70 -6.50 -0.05
CA LYS A 48 12.76 -7.37 -0.73
C LYS A 48 12.04 -8.20 0.32
N TYR A 49 10.73 -8.00 0.42
CA TYR A 49 9.87 -8.92 1.14
C TYR A 49 9.65 -10.16 0.29
N ASP A 50 9.49 -11.30 0.95
CA ASP A 50 9.21 -12.57 0.29
C ASP A 50 7.79 -12.59 -0.32
N TYR A 51 6.89 -11.75 0.18
CA TYR A 51 5.55 -11.55 -0.35
C TYR A 51 5.44 -10.27 -1.21
N ASP A 52 4.96 -10.41 -2.46
CA ASP A 52 4.82 -9.31 -3.42
C ASP A 52 3.36 -9.01 -3.84
N ARG A 53 2.40 -9.69 -3.21
CA ARG A 53 0.97 -9.63 -3.53
C ARG A 53 0.19 -8.76 -2.54
N ALA A 54 0.82 -7.79 -1.90
CA ALA A 54 0.18 -6.88 -0.96
C ALA A 54 0.50 -5.39 -1.19
N ILE A 55 -0.40 -4.53 -0.71
CA ILE A 55 -0.18 -3.09 -0.55
C ILE A 55 -0.54 -2.62 0.86
N ALA A 56 0.19 -1.63 1.35
CA ALA A 56 -0.15 -0.82 2.50
C ALA A 56 -0.84 0.48 2.06
N VAL A 57 -1.93 0.85 2.73
CA VAL A 57 -2.72 2.05 2.45
C VAL A 57 -2.70 3.01 3.63
N PHE A 58 -2.25 4.23 3.38
CA PHE A 58 -2.22 5.33 4.35
C PHE A 58 -3.12 6.45 3.86
N SER A 59 -4.15 6.82 4.61
CA SER A 59 -4.99 7.96 4.29
C SER A 59 -5.25 8.80 5.54
N SER A 60 -5.23 10.12 5.40
CA SER A 60 -5.43 11.02 6.53
C SER A 60 -6.76 10.74 7.26
N GLY A 61 -6.69 10.58 8.59
CA GLY A 61 -7.85 10.34 9.44
C GLY A 61 -8.45 8.93 9.33
N ILE A 62 -7.68 7.94 8.84
CA ILE A 62 -8.05 6.52 8.87
C ILE A 62 -6.88 5.72 9.43
N LYS A 63 -7.17 4.62 10.13
CA LYS A 63 -6.14 3.67 10.54
C LYS A 63 -5.51 3.05 9.28
N PRO A 64 -4.16 3.05 9.14
CA PRO A 64 -3.51 2.35 8.05
C PRO A 64 -3.91 0.88 8.01
N PHE A 65 -3.99 0.33 6.81
CA PHE A 65 -4.38 -1.06 6.60
C PHE A 65 -3.66 -1.65 5.39
N PHE A 66 -3.63 -2.97 5.34
CA PHE A 66 -3.05 -3.74 4.26
C PHE A 66 -4.17 -4.35 3.41
N ILE A 67 -3.91 -4.50 2.11
CA ILE A 67 -4.77 -5.25 1.20
C ILE A 67 -3.94 -6.38 0.63
N ASP A 68 -4.47 -7.60 0.76
CA ASP A 68 -3.92 -8.80 0.18
C ASP A 68 -4.60 -9.13 -1.16
N PHE A 69 -3.79 -9.55 -2.13
CA PHE A 69 -4.21 -10.00 -3.47
C PHE A 69 -3.68 -11.40 -3.82
N GLY A 70 -3.12 -12.13 -2.87
CA GLY A 70 -2.72 -13.53 -3.02
C GLY A 70 -3.62 -14.48 -2.24
N ASP A 71 -3.08 -15.66 -1.96
CA ASP A 71 -3.75 -16.80 -1.32
C ASP A 71 -2.88 -17.49 -0.25
N ASP A 72 -1.80 -16.84 0.19
CA ASP A 72 -0.88 -17.33 1.21
C ASP A 72 -0.94 -16.43 2.46
N ASP A 73 -1.79 -16.82 3.40
CA ASP A 73 -2.03 -16.07 4.63
C ASP A 73 -0.77 -15.97 5.51
N ASP A 74 0.09 -16.99 5.51
CA ASP A 74 1.30 -17.04 6.33
C ASP A 74 2.33 -16.01 5.80
N LEU A 75 2.56 -15.98 4.49
CA LEU A 75 3.44 -14.98 3.87
C LEU A 75 2.88 -13.56 3.97
N PHE A 76 1.55 -13.41 3.96
CA PHE A 76 0.93 -12.10 4.16
C PHE A 76 1.09 -11.59 5.60
N GLU A 77 1.04 -12.47 6.61
CA GLU A 77 1.32 -12.10 7.99
C GLU A 77 2.78 -11.64 8.16
N GLU A 78 3.73 -12.40 7.61
CA GLU A 78 5.16 -12.02 7.59
C GLU A 78 5.38 -10.66 6.92
N TYR A 79 4.74 -10.41 5.78
CA TYR A 79 4.78 -9.11 5.11
C TYR A 79 4.32 -7.96 6.01
N GLN A 80 3.28 -8.15 6.82
CA GLN A 80 2.79 -7.11 7.72
C GLN A 80 3.80 -6.83 8.83
N GLU A 81 4.40 -7.88 9.39
CA GLU A 81 5.43 -7.77 10.43
C GLU A 81 6.67 -7.04 9.91
N ASP A 82 7.20 -7.46 8.76
CA ASP A 82 8.35 -6.84 8.09
C ASP A 82 8.08 -5.36 7.77
N PHE A 83 6.92 -5.06 7.21
CA PHE A 83 6.54 -3.69 6.88
C PHE A 83 6.49 -2.81 8.12
N LEU A 84 5.90 -3.30 9.21
CA LEU A 84 5.79 -2.56 10.47
C LEU A 84 7.16 -2.37 11.13
N GLU A 85 8.01 -3.39 11.10
CA GLU A 85 9.39 -3.30 11.57
C GLU A 85 10.16 -2.22 10.80
N ASP A 86 10.13 -2.23 9.48
CA ASP A 86 10.81 -1.23 8.64
C ASP A 86 10.29 0.19 8.88
N VAL A 87 8.97 0.37 9.04
CA VAL A 87 8.40 1.68 9.38
C VAL A 87 8.83 2.14 10.77
N SER A 88 9.03 1.22 11.71
CA SER A 88 9.45 1.57 13.08
C SER A 88 10.88 2.14 13.15
N TYR A 89 11.68 1.90 12.11
CA TYR A 89 13.04 2.43 11.97
C TYR A 89 13.10 3.81 11.29
N LEU A 90 11.95 4.45 10.99
CA LEU A 90 11.82 5.79 10.39
C LEU A 90 11.51 6.89 11.40
#